data_AF-A0A157ZW42-F1
#
_entry.id   AF-A0A157ZW42-F1
#
_cell.length_a   1.000
_cell.length_b   1.000
_cell.length_c   1.000
_cell.angle_alpha   90.00
_cell.angle_beta   90.00
_cell.angle_gamma   90.00
#
_symmetry.space_group_name_H-M   'P 1'
#
loop_
_entity.id
_entity.type
_entity.pdbx_description
1 polymer ?
#
loop_
_entity_poly.entity_id
_entity_poly.type
_entity_poly.pdbx_seq_one_letter_code
_entity_poly.pdbx_strand_id
1 'polypeptide(L)'
;MTLRLNTSRYRWILKGTIALLWSVISASAIAAASATDPASGEAPLEPRRSSTAPPDHSATTPRAERTEAQPDNAFSDSDTTHHRAQAQTPVPVPPEASSVTRHTIRIGGKTIDYTATAGNLLLRDNAGRATASVFYVGYTVNGKDSAARPITFLFNGGPGTASVFLLMGSIGPKRVRTASPAVTPPAPYVLADNPDTLLDRSDLVFIDAVGTGLSRPVGRATNKDFWGVDKDLEAFGHFIERYLTVARRWNSPKYLFGESYGTARAAMLAYRLNQDNIALNGVILLSSVLDSAAFAPGSDFESVSYLPTFAAIAWYHDRITPKPPDLAAFLEEVRAFARGPYEQALALGDQLSDTERDQLAARISGYTGLDQQYVKETRLRVWPTRFRKQLLRSESRSLGRFDARFEGIDFDDAGERPEYDPSASSISGAFDAALHQHLAQDLDYKVDDRYRVFNNDTLKQWDWKHRENWGEELSLPYAAGDLAATMRQNPAMRVLSLNGYFDLATPFYATEFALSHLGLDKSLRGNVQITYYPTGHMIYLDDAALHALKSDLAGFYDRGGDKAARMER
;
A
#
# COMPACT_ATOMS: atom_id res chain seq x y z
N MET A 1 -26.11 50.49 -22.38
CA MET A 1 -24.90 50.90 -21.66
C MET A 1 -23.98 49.70 -21.68
N THR A 2 -23.08 49.70 -22.66
CA THR A 2 -22.32 48.54 -23.13
C THR A 2 -20.86 48.93 -22.94
N LEU A 3 -20.12 48.21 -22.10
CA LEU A 3 -18.66 48.41 -21.98
C LEU A 3 -17.93 47.15 -22.41
N ARG A 4 -17.42 47.22 -23.64
CA ARG A 4 -16.32 46.43 -24.16
C ARG A 4 -15.01 47.00 -23.62
N LEU A 5 -14.11 46.15 -23.11
CA LEU A 5 -12.66 46.38 -23.04
C LEU A 5 -12.00 45.01 -23.27
N ASN A 6 -11.59 44.69 -24.50
CA ASN A 6 -10.34 45.03 -25.17
C ASN A 6 -9.18 44.07 -24.82
N THR A 7 -9.10 43.00 -25.62
CA THR A 7 -7.98 42.08 -25.79
C THR A 7 -6.87 42.74 -26.61
N SER A 8 -5.73 43.07 -26.00
CA SER A 8 -4.43 43.27 -26.69
C SER A 8 -3.40 43.84 -25.72
N ARG A 9 -2.47 43.00 -25.22
CA ARG A 9 -1.02 43.29 -25.07
C ARG A 9 -0.33 42.11 -24.39
N TYR A 10 0.89 41.82 -24.82
CA TYR A 10 1.78 40.70 -24.46
C TYR A 10 1.62 39.40 -25.26
N ARG A 11 1.79 39.53 -26.58
CA ARG A 11 2.52 38.55 -27.39
C ARG A 11 3.89 39.15 -27.74
N TRP A 12 4.88 38.28 -27.94
CA TRP A 12 6.32 38.52 -28.19
C TRP A 12 7.20 38.57 -26.93
N ILE A 13 7.65 37.39 -26.46
CA ILE A 13 8.96 36.80 -26.78
C ILE A 13 8.72 35.29 -26.90
N LEU A 14 8.67 34.78 -28.13
CA LEU A 14 8.70 33.36 -28.45
C LEU A 14 9.84 33.18 -29.45
N LYS A 15 11.00 32.73 -28.95
CA LYS A 15 12.03 31.94 -29.63
C LYS A 15 13.26 31.86 -28.72
N GLY A 16 13.57 30.66 -28.24
CA GLY A 16 14.85 30.32 -27.61
C GLY A 16 14.77 30.04 -26.11
N THR A 17 14.45 28.79 -25.74
CA THR A 17 15.06 27.99 -24.66
C THR A 17 14.25 26.71 -24.46
N ILE A 18 14.45 25.78 -25.41
CA ILE A 18 14.27 24.34 -25.17
C ILE A 18 15.57 23.90 -24.47
N ALA A 19 15.44 23.02 -23.47
CA ALA A 19 16.49 22.42 -22.63
C ALA A 19 16.84 23.16 -21.33
N LEU A 20 16.02 22.99 -20.29
CA LEU A 20 16.48 22.74 -18.90
C LEU A 20 15.28 22.41 -17.99
N LEU A 21 14.84 21.15 -17.95
CA LEU A 21 13.94 20.60 -16.91
C LEU A 21 13.83 19.07 -17.07
N TRP A 22 14.99 18.41 -17.02
CA TRP A 22 15.13 16.95 -16.97
C TRP A 22 16.40 16.63 -16.17
N SER A 23 16.35 16.73 -14.84
CA SER A 23 17.44 16.25 -13.98
C SER A 23 17.17 16.41 -12.47
N VAL A 24 16.12 15.81 -11.90
CA VAL A 24 16.14 15.36 -10.48
C VAL A 24 15.16 14.19 -10.27
N ILE A 25 15.43 13.04 -10.88
CA ILE A 25 14.94 11.75 -10.39
C ILE A 25 16.10 10.76 -10.58
N SER A 26 16.58 10.20 -9.46
CA SER A 26 17.69 9.24 -9.34
C SER A 26 19.09 9.86 -9.24
N ALA A 27 19.60 9.99 -8.01
CA ALA A 27 20.94 9.52 -7.62
C ALA A 27 21.29 10.06 -6.22
N SER A 28 21.68 9.16 -5.32
CA SER A 28 22.56 9.48 -4.21
C SER A 28 23.41 8.24 -3.95
N ALA A 29 24.56 8.19 -4.63
CA ALA A 29 25.70 7.38 -4.25
C ALA A 29 26.97 8.15 -4.67
N ILE A 30 27.75 8.49 -3.64
CA ILE A 30 29.20 8.70 -3.61
C ILE A 30 29.75 9.99 -4.23
N ALA A 31 30.35 10.81 -3.36
CA ALA A 31 31.61 11.50 -3.66
C ALA A 31 32.44 11.60 -2.38
N ALA A 32 33.49 10.77 -2.28
CA ALA A 32 34.64 11.02 -1.42
C ALA A 32 35.69 11.82 -2.22
N ALA A 33 36.44 12.63 -1.48
CA ALA A 33 37.30 13.73 -1.92
C ALA A 33 38.58 13.32 -2.67
N SER A 34 39.21 14.30 -3.35
CA SER A 34 40.68 14.36 -3.48
C SER A 34 41.20 15.72 -3.96
N ALA A 35 42.10 16.31 -3.19
CA ALA A 35 43.22 17.20 -3.57
C ALA A 35 44.10 17.30 -2.30
N THR A 36 45.43 17.20 -2.25
CA THR A 36 46.55 17.03 -3.17
C THR A 36 47.77 16.70 -2.29
N ASP A 37 48.65 15.82 -2.75
CA ASP A 37 49.98 15.46 -2.20
C ASP A 37 51.03 16.60 -2.40
N PRO A 38 52.32 16.55 -1.94
CA PRO A 38 53.19 15.35 -1.79
C PRO A 38 54.22 15.31 -0.62
N ALA A 39 54.82 14.14 -0.36
CA ALA A 39 56.26 13.86 -0.65
C ALA A 39 56.90 12.71 0.17
N SER A 40 57.63 11.88 -0.59
CA SER A 40 58.93 11.20 -0.29
C SER A 40 58.97 9.85 0.44
N GLY A 41 59.70 8.88 -0.17
CA GLY A 41 60.61 7.98 0.56
C GLY A 41 60.58 6.48 0.26
N GLU A 42 61.25 6.06 -0.82
CA GLU A 42 62.12 4.86 -0.98
C GLU A 42 61.72 3.43 -0.51
N ALA A 43 61.53 2.54 -1.52
CA ALA A 43 62.36 1.36 -1.87
C ALA A 43 62.47 0.08 -0.95
N PRO A 44 62.88 -1.10 -1.50
CA PRO A 44 62.09 -2.35 -1.40
C PRO A 44 62.89 -3.60 -0.94
N LEU A 45 62.22 -4.74 -0.65
CA LEU A 45 62.83 -6.08 -0.69
C LEU A 45 61.85 -7.21 -1.09
N GLU A 46 62.19 -7.91 -2.17
CA GLU A 46 61.74 -9.24 -2.63
C GLU A 46 62.70 -10.35 -2.07
N PRO A 47 62.63 -11.65 -2.45
CA PRO A 47 61.51 -12.61 -2.51
C PRO A 47 61.89 -14.00 -1.91
N ARG A 48 60.96 -14.97 -1.81
CA ARG A 48 61.32 -16.41 -1.88
C ARG A 48 60.31 -17.24 -2.66
N ARG A 49 60.85 -17.96 -3.64
CA ARG A 49 60.24 -18.99 -4.49
C ARG A 49 60.26 -20.36 -3.79
N SER A 50 59.28 -21.22 -4.09
CA SER A 50 59.56 -22.63 -4.37
C SER A 50 58.49 -23.26 -5.27
N SER A 51 58.97 -23.88 -6.33
CA SER A 51 58.28 -24.59 -7.41
C SER A 51 57.80 -25.97 -7.02
N THR A 52 56.72 -26.46 -7.63
CA THR A 52 56.61 -27.84 -8.19
C THR A 52 55.39 -27.92 -9.12
N ALA A 53 55.58 -28.54 -10.29
CA ALA A 53 54.59 -28.91 -11.30
C ALA A 53 55.17 -30.13 -12.08
N PRO A 54 54.44 -30.87 -12.96
CA PRO A 54 52.99 -30.95 -13.23
C PRO A 54 52.50 -32.45 -13.23
N PRO A 55 51.28 -32.81 -13.73
CA PRO A 55 51.04 -32.90 -15.17
C PRO A 55 49.71 -32.30 -15.66
N ASP A 56 49.65 -32.20 -16.99
CA ASP A 56 48.75 -31.48 -17.88
C ASP A 56 47.46 -32.25 -18.21
N HIS A 57 46.37 -31.53 -18.51
CA HIS A 57 45.41 -31.78 -19.61
C HIS A 57 44.28 -30.72 -19.62
N SER A 58 44.49 -29.70 -20.46
CA SER A 58 43.53 -28.99 -21.34
C SER A 58 42.01 -28.98 -21.03
N ALA A 59 41.43 -27.78 -20.88
CA ALA A 59 40.57 -27.15 -21.91
C ALA A 59 40.04 -25.77 -21.45
N THR A 60 40.07 -24.84 -22.40
CA THR A 60 39.93 -23.37 -22.33
C THR A 60 38.50 -22.84 -22.41
N THR A 61 38.20 -21.74 -21.69
CA THR A 61 37.36 -20.63 -22.20
C THR A 61 37.71 -19.32 -21.46
N PRO A 62 38.12 -18.23 -22.13
CA PRO A 62 38.41 -16.96 -21.47
C PRO A 62 37.24 -15.96 -21.54
N ARG A 63 37.07 -15.28 -20.40
CA ARG A 63 36.36 -14.03 -20.18
C ARG A 63 37.12 -12.89 -20.86
N ALA A 64 36.45 -12.11 -21.69
CA ALA A 64 37.02 -10.93 -22.35
C ALA A 64 36.41 -9.62 -21.84
N GLU A 65 37.24 -8.59 -21.91
CA GLU A 65 37.23 -7.33 -21.19
C GLU A 65 36.25 -6.28 -21.73
N ARG A 66 36.01 -5.29 -20.87
CA ARG A 66 35.40 -4.00 -21.19
C ARG A 66 36.30 -3.21 -22.13
N THR A 67 35.70 -2.49 -23.05
CA THR A 67 36.32 -1.31 -23.68
C THR A 67 35.27 -0.21 -23.81
N GLU A 68 35.63 0.97 -23.31
CA GLU A 68 34.91 2.24 -23.46
C GLU A 68 35.05 2.78 -24.88
N ALA A 69 34.02 3.47 -25.38
CA ALA A 69 34.15 4.40 -26.49
C ALA A 69 33.19 5.59 -26.30
N GLN A 70 33.76 6.79 -26.32
CA GLN A 70 33.08 8.10 -26.38
C GLN A 70 32.79 8.51 -27.85
N PRO A 71 32.03 9.59 -28.09
CA PRO A 71 31.06 9.69 -29.19
C PRO A 71 31.56 10.48 -30.40
N ASP A 72 31.03 10.16 -31.58
CA ASP A 72 31.13 11.01 -32.76
C ASP A 72 29.75 11.56 -33.17
N ASN A 73 29.68 12.89 -33.22
CA ASN A 73 28.62 13.65 -33.87
C ASN A 73 28.91 13.74 -35.37
N ALA A 74 27.94 13.33 -36.20
CA ALA A 74 27.85 13.81 -37.58
C ALA A 74 26.38 13.97 -37.98
N PHE A 75 26.03 15.20 -38.35
CA PHE A 75 24.74 15.59 -38.92
C PHE A 75 24.56 14.94 -40.30
N SER A 76 23.37 14.36 -40.55
CA SER A 76 22.77 14.37 -41.89
C SER A 76 21.26 14.54 -41.76
N ASP A 77 20.79 15.65 -42.30
CA ASP A 77 19.39 16.02 -42.46
C ASP A 77 18.73 15.20 -43.59
N SER A 78 17.39 15.14 -43.54
CA SER A 78 16.43 14.52 -44.49
C SER A 78 16.16 13.01 -44.35
N ASP A 79 15.05 12.67 -43.69
CA ASP A 79 13.90 12.12 -44.44
C ASP A 79 12.61 12.23 -43.60
N THR A 80 11.66 13.04 -44.07
CA THR A 80 10.29 13.10 -43.57
C THR A 80 9.56 11.82 -43.90
N THR A 81 9.71 10.80 -43.06
CA THR A 81 8.84 9.62 -43.06
C THR A 81 7.89 9.72 -41.88
N HIS A 82 6.61 9.78 -42.22
CA HIS A 82 5.49 9.63 -41.31
C HIS A 82 5.76 8.54 -40.26
N HIS A 83 5.85 8.93 -38.98
CA HIS A 83 5.66 8.00 -37.87
C HIS A 83 4.23 7.45 -37.93
N ARG A 84 4.03 6.44 -38.79
CA ARG A 84 2.93 5.49 -38.67
C ARG A 84 3.18 4.80 -37.33
N ALA A 85 2.43 5.20 -36.31
CA ALA A 85 2.35 4.49 -35.05
C ALA A 85 2.26 2.99 -35.37
N GLN A 86 3.27 2.23 -34.99
CA GLN A 86 3.24 0.78 -35.13
C GLN A 86 2.01 0.32 -34.33
N ALA A 87 0.98 -0.12 -35.05
CA ALA A 87 -0.22 -0.66 -34.43
C ALA A 87 0.21 -1.89 -33.63
N GLN A 88 0.23 -1.76 -32.30
CA GLN A 88 0.54 -2.87 -31.42
C GLN A 88 -0.43 -4.02 -31.73
N THR A 89 0.14 -5.21 -31.93
CA THR A 89 -0.65 -6.43 -32.13
C THR A 89 -1.56 -6.63 -30.92
N PRO A 90 -2.87 -6.85 -31.10
CA PRO A 90 -3.78 -7.04 -29.98
C PRO A 90 -3.37 -8.20 -29.09
N VAL A 91 -3.44 -8.01 -27.78
CA VAL A 91 -3.24 -9.07 -26.78
C VAL A 91 -4.39 -10.07 -26.87
N PRO A 92 -4.14 -11.39 -26.87
CA PRO A 92 -5.20 -12.39 -26.90
C PRO A 92 -6.21 -12.20 -25.75
N VAL A 93 -7.50 -12.25 -26.09
CA VAL A 93 -8.61 -12.19 -25.13
C VAL A 93 -8.90 -13.63 -24.67
N PRO A 94 -8.60 -13.99 -23.41
CA PRO A 94 -8.96 -15.30 -22.89
C PRO A 94 -10.49 -15.39 -22.76
N PRO A 95 -11.09 -16.59 -22.90
CA PRO A 95 -12.48 -16.77 -22.49
C PRO A 95 -12.62 -16.47 -21.00
N GLU A 96 -13.83 -16.11 -20.56
CA GLU A 96 -14.16 -16.20 -19.15
C GLU A 96 -14.24 -17.67 -18.76
N ALA A 97 -13.45 -18.06 -17.77
CA ALA A 97 -13.41 -19.40 -17.23
C ALA A 97 -13.36 -19.34 -15.71
N SER A 98 -13.92 -20.36 -15.07
CA SER A 98 -13.88 -20.50 -13.62
C SER A 98 -13.72 -21.96 -13.22
N SER A 99 -12.92 -22.20 -12.20
CA SER A 99 -12.95 -23.45 -11.44
C SER A 99 -13.85 -23.28 -10.22
N VAL A 100 -14.70 -24.26 -9.95
CA VAL A 100 -15.69 -24.25 -8.87
C VAL A 100 -15.50 -25.48 -8.01
N THR A 101 -15.15 -25.27 -6.75
CA THR A 101 -14.94 -26.34 -5.77
C THR A 101 -15.85 -26.16 -4.56
N ARG A 102 -16.19 -27.27 -3.87
CA ARG A 102 -17.08 -27.28 -2.71
C ARG A 102 -16.32 -27.68 -1.47
N HIS A 103 -16.56 -26.96 -0.39
CA HIS A 103 -15.79 -27.05 0.85
C HIS A 103 -16.67 -26.91 2.07
N THR A 104 -16.11 -27.26 3.22
CA THR A 104 -16.72 -27.06 4.52
C THR A 104 -15.70 -26.43 5.46
N ILE A 105 -16.14 -25.53 6.33
CA ILE A 105 -15.30 -24.97 7.40
C ILE A 105 -16.05 -24.96 8.73
N ARG A 106 -15.34 -25.11 9.85
CA ARG A 106 -15.93 -25.05 11.18
C ARG A 106 -15.57 -23.72 11.87
N ILE A 107 -16.59 -22.94 12.21
CA ILE A 107 -16.45 -21.62 12.86
C ILE A 107 -17.37 -21.58 14.07
N GLY A 108 -16.83 -21.25 15.25
CA GLY A 108 -17.64 -21.13 16.47
C GLY A 108 -18.48 -22.38 16.78
N GLY A 109 -17.96 -23.57 16.47
CA GLY A 109 -18.65 -24.85 16.66
C GLY A 109 -19.66 -25.23 15.58
N LYS A 110 -19.92 -24.37 14.58
CA LYS A 110 -20.85 -24.63 13.46
C LYS A 110 -20.09 -24.98 12.19
N THR A 111 -20.56 -25.99 11.46
CA THR A 111 -20.08 -26.29 10.11
C THR A 111 -20.79 -25.38 9.12
N ILE A 112 -20.01 -24.79 8.21
CA ILE A 112 -20.50 -23.94 7.11
C ILE A 112 -20.05 -24.56 5.80
N ASP A 113 -21.01 -24.92 4.96
CA ASP A 113 -20.77 -25.37 3.60
C ASP A 113 -20.64 -24.14 2.69
N TYR A 114 -19.57 -24.11 1.89
CA TYR A 114 -19.33 -23.01 0.96
C TYR A 114 -18.80 -23.51 -0.39
N THR A 115 -19.06 -22.70 -1.41
CA THR A 115 -18.53 -22.87 -2.76
C THR A 115 -17.41 -21.86 -2.95
N ALA A 116 -16.25 -22.33 -3.40
CA ALA A 116 -15.14 -21.48 -3.82
C ALA A 116 -15.14 -21.39 -5.36
N THR A 117 -14.80 -20.22 -5.89
CA THR A 117 -14.74 -19.97 -7.33
C THR A 117 -13.50 -19.15 -7.64
N ALA A 118 -12.54 -19.72 -8.36
CA ALA A 118 -11.42 -18.98 -8.93
C ALA A 118 -11.66 -18.82 -10.42
N GLY A 119 -11.48 -17.61 -10.97
CA GLY A 119 -11.74 -17.38 -12.39
C GLY A 119 -11.46 -15.96 -12.83
N ASN A 120 -11.86 -15.66 -14.07
CA ASN A 120 -11.73 -14.33 -14.64
C ASN A 120 -13.07 -13.79 -15.17
N LEU A 121 -13.25 -12.47 -15.04
CA LEU A 121 -14.30 -11.71 -15.73
C LEU A 121 -13.66 -10.74 -16.73
N LEU A 122 -14.25 -10.63 -17.92
CA LEU A 122 -13.84 -9.69 -18.94
C LEU A 122 -14.52 -8.34 -18.71
N LEU A 123 -13.71 -7.28 -18.59
CA LEU A 123 -14.18 -5.91 -18.71
C LEU A 123 -14.30 -5.52 -20.17
N ARG A 124 -15.28 -4.68 -20.48
CA ARG A 124 -15.58 -4.24 -21.85
C ARG A 124 -15.74 -2.73 -21.92
N ASP A 125 -15.35 -2.16 -23.05
CA ASP A 125 -15.65 -0.76 -23.35
C ASP A 125 -17.10 -0.57 -23.82
N ASN A 126 -17.49 0.68 -24.04
CA ASN A 126 -18.82 1.06 -24.54
C ASN A 126 -19.15 0.50 -25.94
N ALA A 127 -18.14 0.03 -26.70
CA ALA A 127 -18.32 -0.65 -27.97
C ALA A 127 -18.43 -2.19 -27.83
N GLY A 128 -18.45 -2.71 -26.59
CA GLY A 128 -18.55 -4.13 -26.27
C GLY A 128 -17.25 -4.91 -26.42
N ARG A 129 -16.12 -4.25 -26.70
CA ARG A 129 -14.82 -4.90 -26.91
C ARG A 129 -14.18 -5.20 -25.57
N ALA A 130 -13.58 -6.38 -25.43
CA ALA A 130 -12.87 -6.75 -24.20
C ALA A 130 -11.59 -5.91 -24.04
N THR A 131 -11.40 -5.36 -22.83
CA THR A 131 -10.28 -4.47 -22.50
C THR A 131 -9.41 -5.02 -21.37
N ALA A 132 -9.97 -5.77 -20.42
CA ALA A 132 -9.22 -6.48 -19.39
C ALA A 132 -9.81 -7.84 -19.09
N SER A 133 -8.96 -8.77 -18.66
CA SER A 133 -9.34 -9.98 -17.95
C SER A 133 -8.96 -9.80 -16.49
N VAL A 134 -9.95 -9.74 -15.60
CA VAL A 134 -9.76 -9.52 -14.16
C VAL A 134 -9.95 -10.84 -13.43
N PHE A 135 -8.88 -11.30 -12.79
CA PHE A 135 -8.90 -12.49 -11.94
C PHE A 135 -9.51 -12.19 -10.58
N TYR A 136 -10.26 -13.16 -10.06
CA TYR A 136 -10.84 -13.10 -8.74
C TYR A 136 -10.90 -14.49 -8.08
N VAL A 137 -10.98 -14.49 -6.75
CA VAL A 137 -11.38 -15.64 -5.95
C VAL A 137 -12.61 -15.27 -5.13
N GLY A 138 -13.70 -16.00 -5.32
CA GLY A 138 -14.97 -15.83 -4.63
C GLY A 138 -15.26 -16.99 -3.68
N TYR A 139 -15.82 -16.70 -2.52
CA TYR A 139 -16.29 -17.69 -1.55
C TYR A 139 -17.73 -17.38 -1.15
N THR A 140 -18.64 -18.30 -1.44
CA THR A 140 -20.08 -18.13 -1.22
C THR A 140 -20.60 -19.23 -0.31
N VAL A 141 -21.26 -18.87 0.79
CA VAL A 141 -21.93 -19.84 1.65
C VAL A 141 -23.19 -20.37 0.97
N ASN A 142 -23.36 -21.69 0.98
CA ASN A 142 -24.44 -22.36 0.26
C ASN A 142 -25.81 -22.12 0.93
N GLY A 143 -26.88 -22.02 0.13
CA GLY A 143 -28.27 -22.11 0.59
C GLY A 143 -28.84 -20.91 1.38
N LYS A 144 -28.12 -19.77 1.45
CA LYS A 144 -28.62 -18.56 2.12
C LYS A 144 -29.33 -17.62 1.14
N ASP A 145 -30.36 -16.92 1.63
CA ASP A 145 -31.03 -15.87 0.89
C ASP A 145 -30.06 -14.71 0.59
N SER A 146 -29.85 -14.45 -0.71
CA SER A 146 -28.98 -13.39 -1.19
C SER A 146 -29.36 -12.00 -0.65
N ALA A 147 -30.64 -11.72 -0.39
CA ALA A 147 -31.08 -10.41 0.09
C ALA A 147 -30.68 -10.17 1.56
N ALA A 148 -30.58 -11.23 2.36
CA ALA A 148 -30.15 -11.17 3.75
C ALA A 148 -28.64 -11.41 3.94
N ARG A 149 -27.93 -11.81 2.87
CA ARG A 149 -26.52 -12.23 2.91
C ARG A 149 -25.61 -11.14 2.34
N PRO A 150 -24.79 -10.48 3.19
CA PRO A 150 -23.77 -9.56 2.73
C PRO A 150 -22.79 -10.16 1.72
N ILE A 151 -22.28 -9.29 0.84
CA ILE A 151 -21.13 -9.55 -0.01
C ILE A 151 -20.07 -8.49 0.22
N THR A 152 -18.82 -8.91 0.37
CA THR A 152 -17.66 -8.04 0.59
C THR A 152 -16.69 -8.19 -0.56
N PHE A 153 -16.37 -7.07 -1.22
CA PHE A 153 -15.32 -6.99 -2.23
C PHE A 153 -14.03 -6.53 -1.56
N LEU A 154 -12.97 -7.31 -1.75
CA LEU A 154 -11.69 -7.18 -1.06
C LEU A 154 -10.57 -6.90 -2.04
N PHE A 155 -9.72 -5.95 -1.69
CA PHE A 155 -8.54 -5.64 -2.49
C PHE A 155 -7.40 -5.06 -1.66
N ASN A 156 -6.20 -5.57 -1.92
CA ASN A 156 -4.97 -4.97 -1.41
C ASN A 156 -4.62 -3.68 -2.16
N GLY A 157 -3.65 -2.96 -1.61
CA GLY A 157 -3.15 -1.69 -2.12
C GLY A 157 -1.85 -1.82 -2.90
N GLY A 158 -0.87 -0.96 -2.54
CA GLY A 158 -0.05 -0.29 -3.55
C GLY A 158 -0.93 0.52 -4.52
N PRO A 159 -0.35 1.20 -5.50
CA PRO A 159 -0.74 0.69 -6.81
C PRO A 159 0.21 -0.43 -7.18
N GLY A 160 -0.34 -1.59 -7.55
CA GLY A 160 0.44 -2.72 -8.08
C GLY A 160 0.56 -3.96 -7.19
N THR A 161 -0.26 -4.13 -6.15
CA THR A 161 -0.28 -5.38 -5.36
C THR A 161 -1.54 -6.20 -5.65
N ALA A 162 -1.37 -7.51 -5.82
CA ALA A 162 -2.48 -8.46 -5.90
C ALA A 162 -3.13 -8.66 -4.53
N SER A 163 -4.35 -9.20 -4.49
CA SER A 163 -5.14 -9.36 -3.27
C SER A 163 -4.73 -10.56 -2.40
N VAL A 164 -3.55 -11.11 -2.66
CA VAL A 164 -3.02 -12.32 -2.01
C VAL A 164 -2.88 -12.16 -0.49
N PHE A 165 -2.53 -10.97 0.01
CA PHE A 165 -2.31 -10.81 1.44
C PHE A 165 -3.61 -10.88 2.24
N LEU A 166 -4.68 -10.22 1.75
CA LEU A 166 -6.02 -10.38 2.33
C LEU A 166 -6.57 -11.80 2.12
N LEU A 167 -6.35 -12.39 0.94
CA LEU A 167 -6.83 -13.73 0.58
C LEU A 167 -6.23 -14.83 1.46
N MET A 168 -4.91 -14.81 1.65
CA MET A 168 -4.15 -15.88 2.30
C MET A 168 -3.72 -15.54 3.73
N GLY A 169 -3.84 -14.30 4.18
CA GLY A 169 -3.43 -13.87 5.52
C GLY A 169 -4.59 -13.45 6.41
N SER A 170 -5.62 -12.82 5.84
CA SER A 170 -6.67 -12.14 6.61
C SER A 170 -7.90 -13.02 6.84
N ILE A 171 -8.99 -12.76 6.12
CA ILE A 171 -10.33 -13.30 6.40
C ILE A 171 -10.81 -14.34 5.37
N GLY A 172 -9.95 -14.79 4.45
CA GLY A 172 -10.22 -15.93 3.58
C GLY A 172 -10.40 -17.23 4.38
N PRO A 173 -11.02 -18.28 3.81
CA PRO A 173 -11.27 -19.54 4.52
C PRO A 173 -10.02 -20.37 4.79
N LYS A 174 -8.96 -20.14 4.01
CA LYS A 174 -7.64 -20.72 4.21
C LYS A 174 -6.67 -19.61 4.54
N ARG A 175 -5.69 -19.89 5.40
CA ARG A 175 -4.62 -18.95 5.69
C ARG A 175 -3.26 -19.59 5.85
N VAL A 176 -2.23 -18.84 5.47
CA VAL A 176 -0.84 -19.14 5.81
C VAL A 176 -0.51 -18.60 7.20
N ARG A 177 0.21 -19.38 7.99
CA ARG A 177 0.78 -18.93 9.25
C ARG A 177 2.22 -18.48 9.04
N THR A 178 2.59 -17.36 9.64
CA THR A 178 3.96 -16.82 9.63
C THR A 178 4.51 -16.83 11.06
N ALA A 179 5.81 -16.60 11.21
CA ALA A 179 6.44 -16.51 12.52
C ALA A 179 6.29 -15.12 13.17
N SER A 180 5.40 -14.26 12.65
CA SER A 180 5.30 -12.84 13.04
C SER A 180 5.31 -12.64 14.56
N PRO A 181 6.12 -11.69 15.08
CA PRO A 181 6.96 -10.73 14.35
C PRO A 181 8.38 -11.23 14.00
N ALA A 182 8.67 -12.54 14.15
CA ALA A 182 9.94 -13.12 13.75
C ALA A 182 9.97 -13.46 12.24
N VAL A 183 11.18 -13.69 11.73
CA VAL A 183 11.41 -14.14 10.35
C VAL A 183 10.77 -15.52 10.16
N THR A 184 9.90 -15.67 9.17
CA THR A 184 9.36 -17.00 8.83
C THR A 184 10.49 -17.82 8.19
N PRO A 185 10.81 -19.02 8.70
CA PRO A 185 11.84 -19.85 8.10
C PRO A 185 11.43 -20.32 6.70
N PRO A 186 12.38 -20.78 5.86
CA PRO A 186 12.06 -21.43 4.60
C PRO A 186 11.10 -22.62 4.76
N ALA A 187 10.48 -23.03 3.66
CA ALA A 187 9.53 -24.14 3.58
C ALA A 187 9.97 -25.42 4.34
N PRO A 188 9.03 -26.22 4.87
CA PRO A 188 7.61 -26.26 4.54
C PRO A 188 6.75 -25.19 5.25
N TYR A 189 5.88 -24.53 4.48
CA TYR A 189 4.86 -23.61 5.03
C TYR A 189 3.55 -24.35 5.29
N VAL A 190 2.78 -23.86 6.26
CA VAL A 190 1.49 -24.46 6.64
C VAL A 190 0.35 -23.59 6.11
N LEU A 191 -0.41 -24.14 5.16
CA LEU A 191 -1.72 -23.66 4.76
C LEU A 191 -2.79 -24.41 5.55
N ALA A 192 -3.61 -23.70 6.31
CA ALA A 192 -4.63 -24.30 7.17
C ALA A 192 -5.98 -23.59 7.03
N ASP A 193 -7.04 -24.23 7.53
CA ASP A 193 -8.33 -23.58 7.72
C ASP A 193 -8.18 -22.35 8.62
N ASN A 194 -8.89 -21.28 8.25
CA ASN A 194 -8.91 -20.04 9.00
C ASN A 194 -10.16 -19.98 9.89
N PRO A 195 -10.04 -20.24 11.21
CA PRO A 195 -11.17 -20.12 12.11
C PRO A 195 -11.67 -18.67 12.24
N ASP A 196 -10.85 -17.70 11.85
CA ASP A 196 -11.14 -16.26 11.89
C ASP A 196 -11.60 -15.71 10.52
N THR A 197 -12.04 -16.59 9.61
CA THR A 197 -12.65 -16.14 8.34
C THR A 197 -13.94 -15.36 8.56
N LEU A 198 -14.27 -14.43 7.65
CA LEU A 198 -15.53 -13.67 7.68
C LEU A 198 -16.73 -14.40 7.06
N LEU A 199 -16.56 -15.64 6.61
CA LEU A 199 -17.62 -16.39 5.91
C LEU A 199 -18.88 -16.65 6.73
N ASP A 200 -18.81 -16.67 8.06
CA ASP A 200 -20.02 -16.76 8.89
C ASP A 200 -20.91 -15.49 8.81
N ARG A 201 -20.42 -14.36 8.25
CA ARG A 201 -21.14 -13.10 8.10
C ARG A 201 -21.32 -12.64 6.67
N SER A 202 -20.29 -12.74 5.82
CA SER A 202 -20.33 -12.23 4.44
C SER A 202 -19.76 -13.24 3.44
N ASP A 203 -20.27 -13.20 2.21
CA ASP A 203 -19.56 -13.83 1.09
C ASP A 203 -18.42 -12.92 0.65
N LEU A 204 -17.32 -13.51 0.20
CA LEU A 204 -16.06 -12.79 0.00
C LEU A 204 -15.63 -12.86 -1.45
N VAL A 205 -15.21 -11.73 -2.01
CA VAL A 205 -14.70 -11.64 -3.39
C VAL A 205 -13.39 -10.88 -3.39
N PHE A 206 -12.28 -11.59 -3.59
CA PHE A 206 -10.94 -11.03 -3.67
C PHE A 206 -10.63 -10.71 -5.13
N ILE A 207 -10.30 -9.45 -5.41
CA ILE A 207 -10.15 -8.93 -6.78
C ILE A 207 -8.69 -8.54 -7.01
N ASP A 208 -8.03 -9.10 -8.02
CA ASP A 208 -6.69 -8.65 -8.40
C ASP A 208 -6.78 -7.45 -9.35
N ALA A 209 -6.11 -6.35 -9.00
CA ALA A 209 -6.07 -5.15 -9.83
C ALA A 209 -5.41 -5.44 -11.20
N VAL A 210 -5.84 -4.75 -12.26
CA VAL A 210 -5.32 -4.97 -13.63
C VAL A 210 -3.81 -4.70 -13.69
N GLY A 211 -3.04 -5.72 -14.07
CA GLY A 211 -1.57 -5.70 -14.06
C GLY A 211 -0.93 -6.40 -12.86
N THR A 212 -1.73 -6.94 -11.94
CA THR A 212 -1.32 -7.72 -10.76
C THR A 212 -1.98 -9.09 -10.77
N GLY A 213 -1.45 -10.03 -9.97
CA GLY A 213 -1.96 -11.40 -9.88
C GLY A 213 -2.00 -12.05 -11.26
N LEU A 214 -3.19 -12.48 -11.68
CA LEU A 214 -3.48 -12.97 -13.04
C LEU A 214 -4.30 -11.98 -13.88
N SER A 215 -4.58 -10.78 -13.35
CA SER A 215 -5.34 -9.74 -14.05
C SER A 215 -4.46 -9.00 -15.07
N ARG A 216 -4.95 -8.85 -16.29
CA ARG A 216 -4.19 -8.21 -17.39
C ARG A 216 -5.06 -7.47 -18.40
N PRO A 217 -4.53 -6.41 -19.04
CA PRO A 217 -5.13 -5.85 -20.26
C PRO A 217 -5.22 -6.91 -21.36
N VAL A 218 -6.25 -6.82 -22.19
CA VAL A 218 -6.48 -7.70 -23.34
C VAL A 218 -6.99 -6.91 -24.53
N GLY A 219 -7.01 -7.53 -25.71
CA GLY A 219 -7.42 -6.86 -26.94
C GLY A 219 -6.47 -5.73 -27.28
N ARG A 220 -7.00 -4.52 -27.50
CA ARG A 220 -6.21 -3.33 -27.85
C ARG A 220 -5.85 -2.46 -26.64
N ALA A 221 -6.37 -2.78 -25.47
CA ALA A 221 -6.08 -2.01 -24.27
C ALA A 221 -4.66 -2.30 -23.79
N THR A 222 -4.09 -1.31 -23.10
CA THR A 222 -2.75 -1.30 -22.56
C THR A 222 -2.80 -1.02 -21.06
N ASN A 223 -1.67 -1.18 -20.38
CA ASN A 223 -1.55 -0.83 -18.96
C ASN A 223 -1.97 0.62 -18.66
N LYS A 224 -1.72 1.56 -19.59
CA LYS A 224 -2.06 2.99 -19.41
C LYS A 224 -3.57 3.24 -19.32
N ASP A 225 -4.38 2.32 -19.83
CA ASP A 225 -5.84 2.40 -19.77
C ASP A 225 -6.38 2.00 -18.38
N PHE A 226 -5.53 1.47 -17.51
CA PHE A 226 -5.89 0.99 -16.16
C PHE A 226 -5.02 1.56 -15.04
N TRP A 227 -3.81 2.01 -15.34
CA TRP A 227 -2.83 2.48 -14.34
C TRP A 227 -2.99 3.97 -14.06
N GLY A 228 -3.89 4.27 -13.13
CA GLY A 228 -4.13 5.60 -12.60
C GLY A 228 -5.33 5.58 -11.68
N VAL A 229 -5.46 6.59 -10.81
CA VAL A 229 -6.54 6.62 -9.79
C VAL A 229 -7.91 6.43 -10.45
N ASP A 230 -8.30 7.31 -11.37
CA ASP A 230 -9.63 7.24 -12.01
C ASP A 230 -9.85 5.99 -12.85
N LYS A 231 -8.79 5.52 -13.53
CA LYS A 231 -8.83 4.35 -14.43
C LYS A 231 -9.00 3.05 -13.64
N ASP A 232 -8.35 2.99 -12.49
CA ASP A 232 -8.47 1.90 -11.55
C ASP A 232 -9.87 1.86 -10.92
N LEU A 233 -10.41 3.02 -10.52
CA LEU A 233 -11.80 3.13 -10.02
C LEU A 233 -12.82 2.68 -11.06
N GLU A 234 -12.65 3.06 -12.34
CA GLU A 234 -13.50 2.60 -13.43
C GLU A 234 -13.44 1.06 -13.60
N ALA A 235 -12.23 0.49 -13.58
CA ALA A 235 -12.05 -0.95 -13.73
C ALA A 235 -12.69 -1.74 -12.58
N PHE A 236 -12.50 -1.31 -11.34
CA PHE A 236 -13.12 -1.93 -10.16
C PHE A 236 -14.64 -1.74 -10.15
N GLY A 237 -15.13 -0.56 -10.54
CA GLY A 237 -16.58 -0.29 -10.67
C GLY A 237 -17.24 -1.25 -11.67
N HIS A 238 -16.69 -1.35 -12.89
CA HIS A 238 -17.18 -2.28 -13.91
C HIS A 238 -17.09 -3.74 -13.47
N PHE A 239 -16.01 -4.13 -12.77
CA PHE A 239 -15.89 -5.48 -12.24
C PHE A 239 -17.01 -5.77 -11.23
N ILE A 240 -17.24 -4.87 -10.26
CA ILE A 240 -18.24 -5.06 -9.21
C ILE A 240 -19.64 -5.13 -9.80
N GLU A 241 -20.02 -4.21 -10.68
CA GLU A 241 -21.31 -4.24 -11.38
C GLU A 241 -21.51 -5.56 -12.15
N ARG A 242 -20.48 -5.99 -12.89
CA ARG A 242 -20.50 -7.26 -13.62
C ARG A 242 -20.65 -8.45 -12.67
N TYR A 243 -19.87 -8.47 -11.59
CA TYR A 243 -19.91 -9.54 -10.58
C TYR A 243 -21.30 -9.65 -9.96
N LEU A 244 -21.89 -8.53 -9.54
CA LEU A 244 -23.25 -8.49 -8.96
C LEU A 244 -24.28 -9.07 -9.93
N THR A 245 -24.12 -8.85 -11.23
CA THR A 245 -25.00 -9.39 -12.27
C THR A 245 -24.82 -10.90 -12.43
N VAL A 246 -23.59 -11.37 -12.68
CA VAL A 246 -23.33 -12.80 -12.95
C VAL A 246 -23.58 -13.67 -11.72
N ALA A 247 -23.30 -13.15 -10.53
CA ALA A 247 -23.54 -13.84 -9.26
C ALA A 247 -24.98 -13.63 -8.73
N ARG A 248 -25.80 -12.80 -9.38
CA ARG A 248 -27.18 -12.45 -8.97
C ARG A 248 -27.26 -11.88 -7.55
N ARG A 249 -26.37 -10.93 -7.22
CA ARG A 249 -26.19 -10.35 -5.88
C ARG A 249 -26.57 -8.86 -5.79
N TRP A 250 -27.29 -8.34 -6.78
CA TRP A 250 -27.75 -6.95 -6.79
C TRP A 250 -28.50 -6.54 -5.53
N ASN A 251 -29.31 -7.43 -4.95
CA ASN A 251 -30.08 -7.12 -3.73
C ASN A 251 -29.37 -7.46 -2.41
N SER A 252 -28.10 -7.91 -2.46
CA SER A 252 -27.32 -8.16 -1.26
C SER A 252 -26.86 -6.85 -0.60
N PRO A 253 -26.68 -6.82 0.73
CA PRO A 253 -25.90 -5.79 1.40
C PRO A 253 -24.46 -5.81 0.90
N LYS A 254 -23.88 -4.65 0.56
CA LYS A 254 -22.59 -4.55 -0.13
C LYS A 254 -21.56 -3.85 0.74
N TYR A 255 -20.36 -4.42 0.78
CA TYR A 255 -19.23 -3.89 1.53
C TYR A 255 -17.98 -3.83 0.67
N LEU A 256 -17.16 -2.81 0.88
CA LEU A 256 -15.80 -2.73 0.36
C LEU A 256 -14.82 -2.92 1.51
N PHE A 257 -13.75 -3.70 1.29
CA PHE A 257 -12.62 -3.86 2.20
C PHE A 257 -11.34 -3.56 1.44
N GLY A 258 -10.71 -2.44 1.77
CA GLY A 258 -9.41 -2.05 1.24
C GLY A 258 -8.31 -2.17 2.28
N GLU A 259 -7.10 -2.56 1.85
CA GLU A 259 -5.87 -2.46 2.65
C GLU A 259 -4.87 -1.49 2.00
N SER A 260 -4.17 -0.66 2.78
CA SER A 260 -3.13 0.26 2.27
C SER A 260 -3.73 1.29 1.29
N TYR A 261 -3.13 1.53 0.13
CA TYR A 261 -3.78 2.29 -0.96
C TYR A 261 -5.16 1.73 -1.37
N GLY A 262 -5.44 0.44 -1.12
CA GLY A 262 -6.78 -0.12 -1.25
C GLY A 262 -7.81 0.62 -0.40
N THR A 263 -7.43 1.26 0.70
CA THR A 263 -8.33 2.13 1.48
C THR A 263 -8.72 3.40 0.72
N ALA A 264 -7.76 4.04 0.03
CA ALA A 264 -8.02 5.17 -0.86
C ALA A 264 -8.98 4.75 -1.97
N ARG A 265 -8.68 3.62 -2.63
CA ARG A 265 -9.56 3.01 -3.64
C ARG A 265 -10.96 2.78 -3.08
N ALA A 266 -11.10 2.15 -1.92
CA ALA A 266 -12.41 1.83 -1.33
C ALA A 266 -13.23 3.09 -1.03
N ALA A 267 -12.58 4.14 -0.53
CA ALA A 267 -13.21 5.42 -0.23
C ALA A 267 -13.71 6.13 -1.51
N MET A 268 -12.88 6.25 -2.54
CA MET A 268 -13.26 6.87 -3.82
C MET A 268 -14.26 6.02 -4.61
N LEU A 269 -14.09 4.69 -4.58
CA LEU A 269 -14.99 3.74 -5.23
C LEU A 269 -16.38 3.75 -4.60
N ALA A 270 -16.48 4.00 -3.29
CA ALA A 270 -17.77 4.17 -2.62
C ALA A 270 -18.57 5.32 -3.23
N TYR A 271 -17.92 6.44 -3.55
CA TYR A 271 -18.57 7.58 -4.21
C TYR A 271 -19.00 7.22 -5.62
N ARG A 272 -18.08 6.62 -6.40
CA ARG A 272 -18.35 6.23 -7.78
C ARG A 272 -19.51 5.25 -7.90
N LEU A 273 -19.48 4.16 -7.12
CA LEU A 273 -20.56 3.18 -7.08
C LEU A 273 -21.90 3.81 -6.67
N ASN A 274 -21.88 4.77 -5.74
CA ASN A 274 -23.10 5.49 -5.36
C ASN A 274 -23.67 6.31 -6.53
N GLN A 275 -22.83 6.93 -7.37
CA GLN A 275 -23.28 7.60 -8.60
C GLN A 275 -23.82 6.60 -9.65
N ASP A 276 -23.27 5.40 -9.67
CA ASP A 276 -23.68 4.31 -10.56
C ASP A 276 -24.88 3.51 -10.00
N ASN A 277 -25.59 4.05 -8.99
CA ASN A 277 -26.76 3.46 -8.32
C ASN A 277 -26.49 2.12 -7.60
N ILE A 278 -25.25 1.88 -7.22
CA ILE A 278 -24.81 0.75 -6.39
C ILE A 278 -24.53 1.27 -4.98
N ALA A 279 -25.58 1.34 -4.16
CA ALA A 279 -25.44 1.77 -2.77
C ALA A 279 -24.69 0.73 -1.91
N LEU A 280 -23.81 1.22 -1.03
CA LEU A 280 -23.04 0.41 -0.08
C LEU A 280 -23.62 0.49 1.33
N ASN A 281 -23.47 -0.60 2.08
CA ASN A 281 -23.83 -0.68 3.51
C ASN A 281 -22.63 -0.32 4.39
N GLY A 282 -21.41 -0.60 3.94
CA GLY A 282 -20.24 -0.12 4.64
C GLY A 282 -18.90 -0.25 3.90
N VAL A 283 -17.93 0.49 4.40
CA VAL A 283 -16.56 0.53 3.91
C VAL A 283 -15.62 0.19 5.06
N ILE A 284 -14.73 -0.77 4.85
CA ILE A 284 -13.71 -1.21 5.80
C ILE A 284 -12.34 -0.77 5.27
N LEU A 285 -11.59 -0.06 6.10
CA LEU A 285 -10.32 0.56 5.77
C LEU A 285 -9.23 0.00 6.71
N LEU A 286 -8.38 -0.88 6.18
CA LEU A 286 -7.25 -1.44 6.92
C LEU A 286 -5.97 -0.71 6.57
N SER A 287 -5.33 -0.05 7.54
CA SER A 287 -4.07 0.67 7.37
C SER A 287 -4.14 1.73 6.26
N SER A 288 -4.70 2.90 6.59
CA SER A 288 -5.31 3.76 5.57
C SER A 288 -4.39 4.84 4.98
N VAL A 289 -4.65 5.17 3.72
CA VAL A 289 -4.19 6.39 3.02
C VAL A 289 -5.44 7.11 2.52
N LEU A 290 -5.78 8.23 3.13
CA LEU A 290 -7.02 8.97 2.80
C LEU A 290 -6.78 10.41 2.31
N ASP A 291 -5.59 10.94 2.58
CA ASP A 291 -5.12 12.22 2.08
C ASP A 291 -3.67 12.04 1.62
N SER A 292 -3.46 11.95 0.31
CA SER A 292 -2.12 11.71 -0.23
C SER A 292 -1.26 12.98 -0.25
N ALA A 293 -1.89 14.17 -0.29
CA ALA A 293 -1.16 15.44 -0.30
C ALA A 293 -0.57 15.78 1.07
N ALA A 294 -1.11 15.19 2.14
CA ALA A 294 -0.61 15.33 3.51
C ALA A 294 0.88 14.95 3.67
N PHE A 295 1.42 14.13 2.77
CA PHE A 295 2.81 13.67 2.74
C PHE A 295 3.67 14.37 1.67
N ALA A 296 3.19 15.47 1.09
CA ALA A 296 3.94 16.24 0.11
C ALA A 296 5.16 16.94 0.75
N PRO A 297 6.29 17.07 0.04
CA PRO A 297 7.45 17.80 0.53
C PRO A 297 7.10 19.23 0.96
N GLY A 298 7.66 19.67 2.08
CA GLY A 298 7.39 20.99 2.67
C GLY A 298 6.20 21.03 3.64
N SER A 299 5.44 19.93 3.77
CA SER A 299 4.43 19.77 4.81
C SER A 299 5.06 19.29 6.12
N ASP A 300 4.70 19.92 7.24
CA ASP A 300 5.09 19.47 8.58
C ASP A 300 4.18 18.36 9.13
N PHE A 301 3.02 18.14 8.49
CA PHE A 301 2.04 17.14 8.92
C PHE A 301 2.62 15.72 8.92
N GLU A 302 3.53 15.40 8.00
CA GLU A 302 4.21 14.11 8.01
C GLU A 302 4.91 13.90 9.37
N SER A 303 5.69 14.87 9.84
CA SER A 303 6.41 14.77 11.11
C SER A 303 5.47 14.66 12.30
N VAL A 304 4.41 15.48 12.32
CA VAL A 304 3.37 15.45 13.37
C VAL A 304 2.69 14.08 13.43
N SER A 305 2.34 13.52 12.27
CA SER A 305 1.55 12.29 12.20
C SER A 305 2.32 11.01 12.50
N TYR A 306 3.63 10.98 12.27
CA TYR A 306 4.45 9.82 12.62
C TYR A 306 4.80 9.75 14.10
N LEU A 307 4.83 10.86 14.85
CA LEU A 307 5.31 10.88 16.23
C LEU A 307 4.60 9.87 17.15
N PRO A 308 3.25 9.72 17.13
CA PRO A 308 2.58 8.69 17.93
C PRO A 308 3.00 7.25 17.55
N THR A 309 3.24 7.00 16.26
CA THR A 309 3.72 5.68 15.80
C THR A 309 5.16 5.43 16.24
N PHE A 310 6.06 6.42 16.15
CA PHE A 310 7.42 6.31 16.67
C PHE A 310 7.43 6.02 18.18
N ALA A 311 6.54 6.67 18.93
CA ALA A 311 6.41 6.43 20.36
C ALA A 311 5.91 5.02 20.69
N ALA A 312 4.94 4.50 19.93
CA ALA A 312 4.50 3.11 20.06
C ALA A 312 5.65 2.14 19.82
N ILE A 313 6.46 2.37 18.77
CA ILE A 313 7.57 1.51 18.42
C ILE A 313 8.68 1.56 19.47
N ALA A 314 9.02 2.76 19.97
CA ALA A 314 9.97 2.94 21.06
C ALA A 314 9.50 2.24 22.34
N TRP A 315 8.20 2.30 22.64
CA TRP A 315 7.58 1.57 23.74
C TRP A 315 7.71 0.06 23.56
N TYR A 316 7.45 -0.47 22.36
CA TYR A 316 7.56 -1.91 22.07
C TYR A 316 8.99 -2.42 22.29
N HIS A 317 9.99 -1.68 21.83
CA HIS A 317 11.42 -2.03 21.89
C HIS A 317 12.14 -1.61 23.18
N ASP A 318 11.37 -1.28 24.24
CA ASP A 318 11.89 -0.88 25.55
C ASP A 318 12.87 0.32 25.50
N ARG A 319 12.67 1.24 24.55
CA ARG A 319 13.52 2.43 24.36
C ARG A 319 13.11 3.65 25.18
N ILE A 320 12.06 3.54 25.98
CA ILE A 320 11.55 4.60 26.84
C ILE A 320 11.83 4.23 28.29
N THR A 321 12.50 5.13 29.04
CA THR A 321 12.88 4.89 30.43
C THR A 321 12.38 6.01 31.35
N PRO A 322 11.55 5.72 32.38
CA PRO A 322 10.88 4.43 32.62
C PRO A 322 9.82 4.14 31.56
N LYS A 323 9.62 2.86 31.22
CA LYS A 323 8.59 2.45 30.25
C LYS A 323 7.18 2.67 30.83
N PRO A 324 6.31 3.43 30.15
CA PRO A 324 4.91 3.57 30.54
C PRO A 324 4.21 2.20 30.62
N PRO A 325 3.40 1.91 31.65
CA PRO A 325 2.79 0.59 31.81
C PRO A 325 1.63 0.32 30.82
N ASP A 326 0.95 1.37 30.37
CA ASP A 326 -0.20 1.28 29.48
C ASP A 326 0.08 2.02 28.17
N LEU A 327 0.14 1.27 27.06
CA LEU A 327 0.44 1.83 25.75
C LEU A 327 -0.65 2.81 25.29
N ALA A 328 -1.92 2.51 25.53
CA ALA A 328 -3.02 3.34 25.03
C ALA A 328 -3.02 4.74 25.68
N ALA A 329 -2.92 4.81 27.00
CA ALA A 329 -2.84 6.05 27.76
C ALA A 329 -1.58 6.85 27.39
N PHE A 330 -0.44 6.17 27.20
CA PHE A 330 0.78 6.81 26.72
C PHE A 330 0.58 7.44 25.33
N LEU A 331 -0.06 6.72 24.39
CA LEU A 331 -0.32 7.26 23.06
C LEU A 331 -1.35 8.40 23.06
N GLU A 332 -2.31 8.45 23.97
CA GLU A 332 -3.19 9.63 24.13
C GLU A 332 -2.39 10.89 24.52
N GLU A 333 -1.41 10.76 25.41
CA GLU A 333 -0.50 11.86 25.75
C GLU A 333 0.31 12.31 24.53
N VAL A 334 0.92 11.37 23.81
CA VAL A 334 1.76 11.67 22.63
C VAL A 334 0.92 12.31 21.51
N ARG A 335 -0.32 11.84 21.28
CA ARG A 335 -1.26 12.49 20.34
C ARG A 335 -1.54 13.94 20.73
N ALA A 336 -1.80 14.19 22.02
CA ALA A 336 -2.05 15.53 22.51
C ALA A 336 -0.84 16.46 22.34
N PHE A 337 0.37 15.94 22.54
CA PHE A 337 1.60 16.67 22.27
C PHE A 337 1.80 16.93 20.77
N ALA A 338 1.58 15.92 19.93
CA ALA A 338 1.74 16.01 18.47
C ALA A 338 0.85 17.10 17.86
N ARG A 339 -0.45 17.09 18.16
CA ARG A 339 -1.46 18.03 17.63
C ARG A 339 -1.52 19.40 18.31
N GLY A 340 -0.60 19.64 19.24
CA GLY A 340 -0.60 20.83 20.08
C GLY A 340 0.79 21.45 20.05
N PRO A 341 1.58 21.33 21.14
CA PRO A 341 2.90 21.94 21.23
C PRO A 341 3.83 21.63 20.05
N TYR A 342 3.83 20.40 19.52
CA TYR A 342 4.73 20.03 18.43
C TYR A 342 4.35 20.68 17.11
N GLU A 343 3.09 20.53 16.69
CA GLU A 343 2.56 21.20 15.48
C GLU A 343 2.73 22.72 15.54
N GLN A 344 2.42 23.34 16.69
CA GLN A 344 2.59 24.79 16.89
C GLN A 344 4.04 25.24 16.73
N ALA A 345 4.99 24.48 17.27
CA ALA A 345 6.41 24.80 17.15
C ALA A 345 6.94 24.62 15.73
N LEU A 346 6.50 23.59 15.01
CA LEU A 346 6.88 23.40 13.61
C LEU A 346 6.36 24.55 12.74
N ALA A 347 5.14 25.04 13.00
CA ALA A 347 4.54 26.18 12.30
C ALA A 347 5.32 27.50 12.45
N LEU A 348 6.13 27.66 13.50
CA LEU A 348 7.01 28.84 13.66
C LEU A 348 8.19 28.83 12.67
N GLY A 349 8.52 27.68 12.07
CA GLY A 349 9.63 27.56 11.13
C GLY A 349 10.96 28.06 11.72
N ASP A 350 11.63 28.97 11.01
CA ASP A 350 12.91 29.55 11.45
C ASP A 350 12.76 30.56 12.61
N GLN A 351 11.54 30.92 12.99
CA GLN A 351 11.28 31.80 14.15
C GLN A 351 11.31 31.05 15.49
N LEU A 352 11.34 29.71 15.47
CA LEU A 352 11.43 28.89 16.68
C LEU A 352 12.77 29.14 17.38
N SER A 353 12.73 29.65 18.61
CA SER A 353 13.94 29.95 19.38
C SER A 353 14.73 28.68 19.71
N ASP A 354 16.05 28.81 19.90
CA ASP A 354 16.89 27.66 20.25
C ASP A 354 16.50 27.03 21.60
N THR A 355 16.03 27.84 22.55
CA THR A 355 15.53 27.34 23.84
C THR A 355 14.28 26.47 23.66
N GLU A 356 13.30 26.93 22.87
CA GLU A 356 12.11 26.12 22.58
C GLU A 356 12.47 24.87 21.77
N ARG A 357 13.37 25.00 20.78
CA ARG A 357 13.88 23.88 20.00
C ARG A 357 14.51 22.80 20.87
N ASP A 358 15.32 23.19 21.85
CA ASP A 358 15.96 22.27 22.79
C ASP A 358 14.95 21.57 23.69
N GLN A 359 13.95 22.30 24.19
CA GLN A 359 12.85 21.73 24.99
C GLN A 359 12.03 20.72 24.18
N LEU A 360 11.70 21.05 22.93
CA LEU A 360 10.98 20.13 22.05
C LEU A 360 11.81 18.90 21.70
N ALA A 361 13.09 19.06 21.38
CA ALA A 361 13.98 17.94 21.11
C ALA A 361 14.06 16.98 22.30
N ALA A 362 14.12 17.51 23.53
CA ALA A 362 14.10 16.69 24.74
C ALA A 362 12.78 15.89 24.88
N ARG A 363 11.63 16.51 24.59
CA ARG A 363 10.34 15.82 24.66
C ARG A 363 10.20 14.75 23.57
N ILE A 364 10.58 15.06 22.33
CA ILE A 364 10.55 14.10 21.23
C ILE A 364 11.52 12.93 21.51
N SER A 365 12.72 13.21 22.01
CA SER A 365 13.67 12.19 22.47
C SER A 365 13.04 11.28 23.53
N GLY A 366 12.40 11.85 24.55
CA GLY A 366 11.70 11.08 25.59
C GLY A 366 10.57 10.19 25.07
N TYR A 367 9.84 10.63 24.03
CA TYR A 367 8.78 9.83 23.41
C TYR A 367 9.30 8.77 22.44
N THR A 368 10.42 9.02 21.77
CA THR A 368 10.89 8.18 20.66
C THR A 368 12.08 7.29 21.02
N GLY A 369 12.70 7.50 22.18
CA GLY A 369 13.94 6.82 22.57
C GLY A 369 15.16 7.19 21.73
N LEU A 370 15.03 8.17 20.83
CA LEU A 370 16.15 8.70 20.05
C LEU A 370 17.02 9.62 20.91
N ASP A 371 18.30 9.71 20.57
CA ASP A 371 19.19 10.71 21.13
C ASP A 371 18.69 12.15 20.83
N GLN A 372 18.75 13.03 21.83
CA GLN A 372 18.26 14.40 21.71
C GLN A 372 19.03 15.19 20.65
N GLN A 373 20.35 15.01 20.56
CA GLN A 373 21.18 15.69 19.57
C GLN A 373 20.82 15.23 18.15
N TYR A 374 20.56 13.93 17.95
CA TYR A 374 20.02 13.41 16.70
C TYR A 374 18.68 14.09 16.33
N VAL A 375 17.75 14.21 17.28
CA VAL A 375 16.47 14.90 17.04
C VAL A 375 16.70 16.36 16.62
N LYS A 376 17.65 17.08 17.23
CA LYS A 376 18.02 18.44 16.84
C LYS A 376 18.60 18.50 15.42
N GLU A 377 19.45 17.54 15.05
CA GLU A 377 20.06 17.44 13.72
C GLU A 377 19.03 17.18 12.62
N THR A 378 17.94 16.47 12.94
CA THR A 378 16.77 16.35 12.04
C THR A 378 15.91 17.62 11.99
N ARG A 379 16.28 18.70 12.69
CA ARG A 379 15.48 19.92 12.86
C ARG A 379 14.06 19.62 13.34
N LEU A 380 13.98 18.72 14.32
CA LEU A 380 12.74 18.19 14.89
C LEU A 380 11.85 17.41 13.90
N ARG A 381 12.33 17.04 12.71
CA ARG A 381 11.55 16.35 11.66
C ARG A 381 12.17 14.98 11.37
N VAL A 382 11.86 14.02 12.22
CA VAL A 382 12.38 12.65 12.11
C VAL A 382 11.68 11.95 10.94
N TRP A 383 12.45 11.60 9.90
CA TRP A 383 11.93 10.86 8.75
C TRP A 383 11.76 9.37 9.08
N PRO A 384 10.63 8.71 8.76
CA PRO A 384 10.36 7.32 9.14
C PRO A 384 11.42 6.32 8.68
N THR A 385 12.00 6.48 7.49
CA THR A 385 13.09 5.60 7.02
C THR A 385 14.35 5.72 7.88
N ARG A 386 14.67 6.94 8.33
CA ARG A 386 15.78 7.19 9.26
C ARG A 386 15.49 6.63 10.64
N PHE A 387 14.26 6.79 11.14
CA PHE A 387 13.83 6.21 12.41
C PHE A 387 14.05 4.69 12.44
N ARG A 388 13.62 3.99 11.38
CA ARG A 388 13.82 2.53 11.22
C ARG A 388 15.28 2.10 11.33
N LYS A 389 16.20 2.94 10.88
CA LYS A 389 17.64 2.67 10.89
C LYS A 389 18.30 3.09 12.19
N GLN A 390 17.76 4.11 12.86
CA GLN A 390 18.38 4.75 14.02
C GLN A 390 18.01 4.08 15.35
N LEU A 391 16.75 3.69 15.56
CA LEU A 391 16.25 3.31 16.89
C LEU A 391 17.05 2.18 17.56
N LEU A 392 17.39 1.14 16.79
CA LEU A 392 18.14 -0.04 17.25
C LEU A 392 19.56 -0.11 16.65
N ARG A 393 20.11 1.02 16.20
CA ARG A 393 21.44 1.06 15.57
C ARG A 393 22.54 0.51 16.49
N SER A 394 22.45 0.75 17.80
CA SER A 394 23.41 0.23 18.79
C SER A 394 23.44 -1.30 18.91
N GLU A 395 22.42 -1.99 18.39
CA GLU A 395 22.32 -3.45 18.35
C GLU A 395 22.58 -4.02 16.95
N SER A 396 23.03 -3.20 16.01
CA SER A 396 23.18 -3.59 14.60
C SER A 396 21.87 -4.16 14.04
N ARG A 397 20.75 -3.50 14.34
CA ARG A 397 19.41 -3.86 13.86
C ARG A 397 18.72 -2.69 13.18
N SER A 398 17.93 -3.02 12.16
CA SER A 398 17.01 -2.13 11.47
C SER A 398 15.56 -2.60 11.65
N LEU A 399 14.58 -1.73 11.40
CA LEU A 399 13.16 -2.04 11.61
C LEU A 399 12.37 -2.16 10.31
N GLY A 400 11.31 -2.98 10.35
CA GLY A 400 10.31 -3.11 9.29
C GLY A 400 9.55 -1.81 9.01
N ARG A 401 9.13 -1.59 7.76
CA ARG A 401 8.24 -0.45 7.41
C ARG A 401 6.79 -0.81 7.66
N PHE A 402 6.37 -2.00 7.26
CA PHE A 402 4.98 -2.43 7.44
C PHE A 402 4.72 -2.86 8.88
N ASP A 403 5.70 -3.44 9.55
CA ASP A 403 5.60 -3.74 10.98
C ASP A 403 6.96 -3.58 11.64
N ALA A 404 7.12 -2.52 12.43
CA ALA A 404 8.37 -2.19 13.08
C ALA A 404 8.71 -3.09 14.28
N ARG A 405 7.88 -4.09 14.59
CA ARG A 405 8.26 -5.20 15.49
C ARG A 405 9.26 -6.15 14.84
N PHE A 406 9.27 -6.23 13.50
CA PHE A 406 10.25 -7.04 12.77
C PHE A 406 11.60 -6.34 12.74
N GLU A 407 12.62 -7.07 13.14
CA GLU A 407 14.02 -6.63 13.09
C GLU A 407 14.73 -7.19 11.85
N GLY A 408 15.56 -6.35 11.23
CA GLY A 408 16.41 -6.66 10.10
C GLY A 408 17.89 -6.57 10.48
N ILE A 409 18.70 -7.24 9.67
CA ILE A 409 20.16 -7.21 9.74
C ILE A 409 20.64 -6.61 8.43
N ASP A 410 21.27 -5.44 8.49
CA ASP A 410 21.87 -4.77 7.32
C ASP A 410 23.37 -5.11 7.25
N PHE A 411 23.99 -4.91 6.08
CA PHE A 411 25.44 -5.02 5.93
C PHE A 411 26.18 -3.82 6.55
N ASP A 412 25.67 -2.59 6.35
CA ASP A 412 26.25 -1.36 6.90
C ASP A 412 25.37 -0.73 7.98
N ASP A 413 25.78 -0.82 9.24
CA ASP A 413 25.09 -0.23 10.40
C ASP A 413 25.04 1.31 10.35
N ALA A 414 26.03 1.95 9.74
CA ALA A 414 26.14 3.41 9.67
C ALA A 414 25.28 4.02 8.56
N GLY A 415 24.73 3.20 7.66
CA GLY A 415 23.86 3.66 6.56
C GLY A 415 22.67 4.49 7.04
N GLU A 416 22.16 5.37 6.20
CA GLU A 416 21.04 6.29 6.49
C GLU A 416 19.65 5.63 6.42
N ARG A 417 19.56 4.46 5.78
CA ARG A 417 18.31 3.71 5.55
C ARG A 417 18.55 2.22 5.70
N PRO A 418 17.52 1.43 6.07
CA PRO A 418 17.59 -0.02 5.99
C PRO A 418 17.83 -0.49 4.56
N GLU A 419 18.54 -1.61 4.38
CA GLU A 419 18.88 -2.15 3.06
C GLU A 419 17.70 -2.90 2.42
N TYR A 420 16.82 -3.45 3.25
CA TYR A 420 15.57 -4.06 2.86
C TYR A 420 14.49 -3.81 3.92
N ASP A 421 13.31 -4.37 3.72
CA ASP A 421 12.23 -4.35 4.71
C ASP A 421 12.05 -5.73 5.33
N PRO A 422 12.46 -5.95 6.60
CA PRO A 422 12.32 -7.25 7.25
C PRO A 422 10.85 -7.67 7.40
N SER A 423 9.90 -6.74 7.51
CA SER A 423 8.47 -7.07 7.62
C SER A 423 7.87 -7.60 6.31
N ALA A 424 8.48 -7.30 5.16
CA ALA A 424 8.07 -7.82 3.86
C ALA A 424 8.81 -9.11 3.48
N SER A 425 10.14 -9.13 3.62
CA SER A 425 10.96 -10.29 3.24
C SER A 425 10.67 -11.51 4.11
N SER A 426 10.32 -11.31 5.39
CA SER A 426 10.03 -12.37 6.35
C SER A 426 8.77 -13.18 6.07
N ILE A 427 7.89 -12.73 5.18
CA ILE A 427 6.60 -13.39 4.92
C ILE A 427 6.39 -13.78 3.46
N SER A 428 7.11 -13.13 2.53
CA SER A 428 6.81 -13.21 1.09
C SER A 428 6.82 -14.64 0.55
N GLY A 429 7.81 -15.44 0.93
CA GLY A 429 7.91 -16.83 0.49
C GLY A 429 6.74 -17.70 0.98
N ALA A 430 6.23 -17.44 2.18
CA ALA A 430 5.11 -18.18 2.75
C ALA A 430 3.80 -17.87 2.01
N PHE A 431 3.52 -16.59 1.74
CA PHE A 431 2.33 -16.17 1.00
C PHE A 431 2.32 -16.69 -0.43
N ASP A 432 3.45 -16.62 -1.13
CA ASP A 432 3.55 -17.08 -2.52
C ASP A 432 3.32 -18.59 -2.62
N ALA A 433 3.98 -19.37 -1.75
CA ALA A 433 3.80 -20.83 -1.71
C ALA A 433 2.36 -21.22 -1.32
N ALA A 434 1.79 -20.56 -0.31
CA ALA A 434 0.43 -20.83 0.14
C ALA A 434 -0.61 -20.52 -0.93
N LEU A 435 -0.45 -19.42 -1.68
CA LEU A 435 -1.34 -19.11 -2.80
C LEU A 435 -1.29 -20.19 -3.87
N HIS A 436 -0.10 -20.59 -4.33
CA HIS A 436 0.04 -21.61 -5.37
C HIS A 436 -0.52 -22.97 -4.89
N GLN A 437 -0.27 -23.33 -3.63
CA GLN A 437 -0.87 -24.51 -3.03
C GLN A 437 -2.41 -24.41 -3.05
N HIS A 438 -2.96 -23.28 -2.63
CA HIS A 438 -4.40 -23.05 -2.56
C HIS A 438 -5.06 -23.13 -3.95
N LEU A 439 -4.52 -22.41 -4.93
CA LEU A 439 -5.02 -22.43 -6.31
C LEU A 439 -5.00 -23.85 -6.90
N ALA A 440 -3.91 -24.59 -6.71
CA ALA A 440 -3.76 -25.92 -7.31
C ALA A 440 -4.54 -27.02 -6.58
N GLN A 441 -4.52 -27.03 -5.24
CA GLN A 441 -5.02 -28.16 -4.44
C GLN A 441 -6.45 -27.96 -3.93
N ASP A 442 -6.81 -26.73 -3.53
CA ASP A 442 -8.13 -26.45 -2.97
C ASP A 442 -9.11 -25.92 -4.04
N LEU A 443 -8.62 -25.13 -4.99
CA LEU A 443 -9.46 -24.47 -5.99
C LEU A 443 -9.47 -25.15 -7.35
N ASP A 444 -8.63 -26.17 -7.57
CA ASP A 444 -8.45 -26.85 -8.86
C ASP A 444 -8.33 -25.85 -10.03
N TYR A 445 -7.56 -24.78 -9.79
CA TYR A 445 -7.37 -23.69 -10.75
C TYR A 445 -5.95 -23.75 -11.28
N LYS A 446 -5.83 -24.22 -12.53
CA LYS A 446 -4.54 -24.32 -13.21
C LYS A 446 -4.05 -22.93 -13.61
N VAL A 447 -2.87 -22.59 -13.12
CA VAL A 447 -2.18 -21.33 -13.43
C VAL A 447 -1.03 -21.62 -14.39
N ASP A 448 -1.18 -21.24 -15.65
CA ASP A 448 -0.12 -21.36 -16.66
C ASP A 448 0.78 -20.10 -16.74
N ASP A 449 0.26 -18.96 -16.28
CA ASP A 449 0.94 -17.66 -16.26
C ASP A 449 1.56 -17.38 -14.88
N ARG A 450 2.65 -16.60 -14.83
CA ARG A 450 3.21 -16.17 -13.54
C ARG A 450 2.21 -15.31 -12.74
N TYR A 451 1.88 -15.72 -11.52
CA TYR A 451 1.14 -14.87 -10.57
C TYR A 451 2.01 -13.69 -10.11
N ARG A 452 1.54 -12.46 -10.33
CA ARG A 452 2.29 -11.23 -9.99
C ARG A 452 1.84 -10.64 -8.66
N VAL A 453 2.41 -11.10 -7.55
CA VAL A 453 2.10 -10.56 -6.20
C VAL A 453 2.30 -9.04 -6.15
N PHE A 454 3.45 -8.55 -6.63
CA PHE A 454 3.74 -7.12 -6.74
C PHE A 454 4.23 -6.78 -8.15
N ASN A 455 3.76 -5.65 -8.68
CA ASN A 455 4.19 -5.09 -9.95
C ASN A 455 4.77 -3.68 -9.74
N ASN A 456 6.09 -3.60 -9.64
CA ASN A 456 6.84 -2.35 -9.47
C ASN A 456 6.60 -1.33 -10.59
N ASP A 457 6.32 -1.79 -11.81
CA ASP A 457 6.14 -0.89 -12.96
C ASP A 457 4.81 -0.16 -12.90
N THR A 458 3.80 -0.75 -12.24
CA THR A 458 2.53 -0.09 -11.98
C THR A 458 2.73 1.17 -11.14
N LEU A 459 3.49 1.08 -10.04
CA LEU A 459 3.76 2.23 -9.17
C LEU A 459 4.52 3.36 -9.89
N LYS A 460 5.51 3.01 -10.73
CA LYS A 460 6.34 3.99 -11.46
C LYS A 460 5.57 4.76 -12.53
N GLN A 461 4.52 4.15 -13.08
CA GLN A 461 3.74 4.70 -14.20
C GLN A 461 2.34 5.13 -13.76
N TRP A 462 2.05 5.08 -12.47
CA TRP A 462 0.73 5.40 -11.95
C TRP A 462 0.39 6.86 -12.16
N ASP A 463 -0.75 7.11 -12.81
CA ASP A 463 -1.33 8.44 -12.90
C ASP A 463 -2.06 8.77 -11.60
N TRP A 464 -1.43 9.59 -10.76
CA TRP A 464 -1.93 9.97 -9.43
C TRP A 464 -3.05 11.01 -9.45
N LYS A 465 -3.38 11.55 -10.63
CA LYS A 465 -4.43 12.53 -10.74
C LYS A 465 -5.78 11.93 -10.44
N HIS A 466 -6.62 12.71 -9.77
CA HIS A 466 -7.99 12.32 -9.44
C HIS A 466 -8.92 13.52 -9.66
N ARG A 467 -10.06 13.27 -10.31
CA ARG A 467 -11.13 14.26 -10.41
C ARG A 467 -12.10 14.10 -9.24
N GLU A 468 -12.08 15.06 -8.35
CA GLU A 468 -12.92 15.10 -7.15
C GLU A 468 -14.40 15.31 -7.46
N ASN A 469 -15.26 15.01 -6.49
CA ASN A 469 -16.71 15.15 -6.64
C ASN A 469 -17.20 16.58 -6.95
N TRP A 470 -16.42 17.61 -6.62
CA TRP A 470 -16.72 19.02 -6.97
C TRP A 470 -16.16 19.44 -8.34
N GLY A 471 -15.54 18.52 -9.08
CA GLY A 471 -15.12 18.68 -10.47
C GLY A 471 -13.67 19.09 -10.70
N GLU A 472 -12.94 19.45 -9.64
CA GLU A 472 -11.51 19.79 -9.70
C GLU A 472 -10.65 18.55 -9.97
N GLU A 473 -9.57 18.71 -10.75
CA GLU A 473 -8.56 17.67 -10.95
C GLU A 473 -7.35 17.94 -10.04
N LEU A 474 -7.17 17.10 -9.03
CA LEU A 474 -6.03 17.17 -8.13
C LEU A 474 -4.85 16.37 -8.69
N SER A 475 -3.63 16.75 -8.30
CA SER A 475 -2.40 16.01 -8.69
C SER A 475 -2.13 14.78 -7.83
N LEU A 476 -2.77 14.70 -6.65
CA LEU A 476 -2.76 13.59 -5.72
C LEU A 476 -4.18 13.40 -5.19
N PRO A 477 -4.63 12.16 -4.93
CA PRO A 477 -6.02 11.92 -4.53
C PRO A 477 -6.29 12.32 -3.08
N TYR A 478 -7.45 12.94 -2.85
CA TYR A 478 -8.01 13.22 -1.53
C TYR A 478 -9.24 12.34 -1.27
N ALA A 479 -9.01 11.04 -1.10
CA ALA A 479 -10.05 10.03 -0.96
C ALA A 479 -11.02 10.26 0.23
N ALA A 480 -10.58 10.99 1.28
CA ALA A 480 -11.46 11.42 2.36
C ALA A 480 -12.61 12.32 1.86
N GLY A 481 -12.40 13.11 0.81
CA GLY A 481 -13.42 13.96 0.18
C GLY A 481 -14.57 13.15 -0.40
N ASP A 482 -14.26 12.13 -1.21
CA ASP A 482 -15.24 11.19 -1.76
C ASP A 482 -15.97 10.38 -0.69
N LEU A 483 -15.24 9.91 0.32
CA LEU A 483 -15.85 9.19 1.44
C LEU A 483 -16.89 10.07 2.15
N ALA A 484 -16.52 11.32 2.44
CA ALA A 484 -17.42 12.28 3.06
C ALA A 484 -18.65 12.58 2.18
N ALA A 485 -18.46 12.77 0.87
CA ALA A 485 -19.56 12.99 -0.07
C ALA A 485 -20.51 11.79 -0.11
N THR A 486 -19.97 10.57 -0.16
CA THR A 486 -20.77 9.33 -0.14
C THR A 486 -21.57 9.21 1.15
N MET A 487 -20.98 9.47 2.31
CA MET A 487 -21.68 9.40 3.60
C MET A 487 -22.81 10.43 3.71
N ARG A 488 -22.69 11.59 3.07
CA ARG A 488 -23.77 12.59 2.99
C ARG A 488 -24.92 12.13 2.09
N GLN A 489 -24.60 11.50 0.95
CA GLN A 489 -25.58 10.98 0.00
C GLN A 489 -26.25 9.68 0.48
N ASN A 490 -25.53 8.88 1.28
CA ASN A 490 -25.99 7.64 1.88
C ASN A 490 -25.78 7.66 3.41
N PRO A 491 -26.69 8.31 4.16
CA PRO A 491 -26.61 8.40 5.64
C PRO A 491 -26.64 7.05 6.36
N ALA A 492 -27.05 5.98 5.68
CA ALA A 492 -27.07 4.63 6.21
C ALA A 492 -25.66 4.01 6.23
N MET A 493 -24.79 4.37 5.28
CA MET A 493 -23.45 3.81 5.13
C MET A 493 -22.59 4.01 6.38
N ARG A 494 -21.81 2.98 6.72
CA ARG A 494 -20.91 2.98 7.87
C ARG A 494 -19.47 2.76 7.45
N VAL A 495 -18.53 3.26 8.25
CA VAL A 495 -17.09 3.14 8.00
C VAL A 495 -16.42 2.51 9.21
N LEU A 496 -15.56 1.52 8.98
CA LEU A 496 -14.70 0.92 10.00
C LEU A 496 -13.24 1.09 9.57
N SER A 497 -12.45 1.76 10.40
CA SER A 497 -11.01 1.91 10.24
C SER A 497 -10.26 1.02 11.22
N LEU A 498 -9.31 0.25 10.70
CA LEU A 498 -8.54 -0.77 11.40
C LEU A 498 -7.05 -0.40 11.30
N ASN A 499 -6.38 -0.20 12.43
CA ASN A 499 -5.05 0.43 12.44
C ASN A 499 -4.06 -0.33 13.33
N GLY A 500 -2.89 -0.66 12.78
CA GLY A 500 -1.76 -1.16 13.56
C GLY A 500 -0.99 -0.01 14.22
N TYR A 501 -0.62 -0.16 15.50
CA TYR A 501 0.20 0.83 16.20
C TYR A 501 1.64 0.94 15.66
N PHE A 502 2.18 -0.13 15.07
CA PHE A 502 3.58 -0.23 14.66
C PHE A 502 3.79 -0.10 13.14
N ASP A 503 2.79 0.46 12.45
CA ASP A 503 2.76 0.63 11.00
C ASP A 503 3.39 1.96 10.57
N LEU A 504 4.59 1.89 9.97
CA LEU A 504 5.28 3.05 9.39
C LEU A 504 4.97 3.27 7.91
N ALA A 505 4.17 2.41 7.28
CA ALA A 505 3.70 2.64 5.92
C ALA A 505 2.50 3.59 5.92
N THR A 506 1.60 3.44 6.90
CA THR A 506 0.41 4.27 7.10
C THR A 506 0.22 4.53 8.60
N PRO A 507 0.86 5.58 9.17
CA PRO A 507 0.78 5.82 10.61
C PRO A 507 -0.66 6.06 11.04
N PHE A 508 -1.09 5.40 12.11
CA PHE A 508 -2.49 5.38 12.53
C PHE A 508 -3.06 6.79 12.78
N TYR A 509 -2.23 7.71 13.27
CA TYR A 509 -2.66 9.08 13.56
C TYR A 509 -2.98 9.89 12.29
N ALA A 510 -2.32 9.62 11.16
CA ALA A 510 -2.70 10.23 9.88
C ALA A 510 -4.12 9.82 9.46
N THR A 511 -4.49 8.56 9.75
CA THR A 511 -5.85 8.06 9.49
C THR A 511 -6.88 8.70 10.43
N GLU A 512 -6.57 8.79 11.74
CA GLU A 512 -7.40 9.52 12.71
C GLU A 512 -7.64 10.97 12.28
N PHE A 513 -6.58 11.65 11.83
CA PHE A 513 -6.66 13.01 11.32
C PHE A 513 -7.58 13.09 10.10
N ALA A 514 -7.35 12.30 9.05
CA ALA A 514 -8.20 12.35 7.85
C ALA A 514 -9.69 12.07 8.16
N LEU A 515 -9.99 11.07 8.99
CA LEU A 515 -11.36 10.71 9.35
C LEU A 515 -12.05 11.74 10.26
N SER A 516 -11.31 12.42 11.13
CA SER A 516 -11.86 13.50 11.95
C SER A 516 -12.12 14.80 11.15
N HIS A 517 -11.51 14.93 9.97
CA HIS A 517 -11.63 16.10 9.09
C HIS A 517 -12.58 15.91 7.90
N LEU A 518 -13.42 14.86 7.90
CA LEU A 518 -14.43 14.63 6.86
C LEU A 518 -15.49 15.74 6.75
N GLY A 519 -15.61 16.63 7.75
CA GLY A 519 -16.62 17.69 7.76
C GLY A 519 -18.05 17.15 7.80
N LEU A 520 -18.28 16.06 8.54
CA LEU A 520 -19.59 15.42 8.66
C LEU A 520 -20.52 16.16 9.63
N ASP A 521 -21.81 16.20 9.26
CA ASP A 521 -22.89 16.57 10.19
C ASP A 521 -22.87 15.66 11.43
N LYS A 522 -23.28 16.20 12.58
CA LYS A 522 -23.28 15.47 13.85
C LYS A 522 -24.04 14.14 13.78
N SER A 523 -25.11 14.07 13.00
CA SER A 523 -25.91 12.85 12.82
C SER A 523 -25.15 11.71 12.12
N LEU A 524 -24.13 12.03 11.32
CA LEU A 524 -23.35 11.05 10.55
C LEU A 524 -22.07 10.61 11.27
N ARG A 525 -21.57 11.38 12.24
CA ARG A 525 -20.28 11.09 12.91
C ARG A 525 -20.25 9.71 13.57
N GLY A 526 -21.37 9.26 14.12
CA GLY A 526 -21.50 7.93 14.73
C GLY A 526 -21.41 6.75 13.74
N ASN A 527 -21.39 7.02 12.43
CA ASN A 527 -21.20 6.00 11.40
C ASN A 527 -19.72 5.66 11.18
N VAL A 528 -18.77 6.44 11.71
CA VAL A 528 -17.32 6.17 11.61
C VAL A 528 -16.84 5.54 12.91
N GLN A 529 -16.23 4.36 12.80
CA GLN A 529 -15.57 3.67 13.91
C GLN A 529 -14.08 3.51 13.59
N ILE A 530 -13.22 3.75 14.58
CA ILE A 530 -11.77 3.57 14.48
C ILE A 530 -11.35 2.55 15.55
N THR A 531 -10.46 1.63 15.20
CA THR A 531 -9.97 0.57 16.09
C THR A 531 -8.46 0.36 15.89
N TYR A 532 -7.79 -0.07 16.97
CA TYR A 532 -6.33 -0.14 17.06
C TYR A 532 -5.87 -1.51 17.53
N TYR A 533 -4.71 -1.95 17.01
CA TYR A 533 -4.17 -3.29 17.24
C TYR A 533 -2.67 -3.22 17.54
N PRO A 534 -2.15 -4.06 18.46
CA PRO A 534 -0.74 -4.10 18.85
C PRO A 534 0.13 -4.84 17.81
N THR A 535 0.07 -4.40 16.56
CA THR A 535 0.73 -4.99 15.38
C THR A 535 0.99 -3.89 14.33
N GLY A 536 1.54 -4.24 13.17
CA GLY A 536 1.74 -3.34 12.04
C GLY A 536 0.60 -3.35 11.02
N HIS A 537 0.98 -3.09 9.77
CA HIS A 537 0.13 -2.86 8.59
C HIS A 537 -0.80 -4.04 8.28
N MET A 538 -0.23 -5.23 8.25
CA MET A 538 -0.95 -6.48 8.03
C MET A 538 -1.34 -7.05 9.39
N ILE A 539 -2.38 -6.45 9.99
CA ILE A 539 -2.83 -6.75 11.36
C ILE A 539 -2.98 -8.25 11.62
N TYR A 540 -3.43 -8.96 10.59
CA TYR A 540 -3.72 -10.39 10.60
C TYR A 540 -2.50 -11.32 10.64
N LEU A 541 -1.28 -10.82 10.55
CA LEU A 541 -0.08 -11.65 10.74
C LEU A 541 0.09 -12.09 12.21
N ASP A 542 -0.48 -11.33 13.14
CA ASP A 542 -0.51 -11.67 14.56
C ASP A 542 -1.83 -12.41 14.88
N ASP A 543 -1.74 -13.62 15.42
CA ASP A 543 -2.91 -14.48 15.67
C ASP A 543 -3.91 -13.85 16.66
N ALA A 544 -3.41 -13.17 17.70
CA ALA A 544 -4.28 -12.54 18.69
C ALA A 544 -4.97 -11.29 18.09
N ALA A 545 -4.23 -10.50 17.32
CA ALA A 545 -4.79 -9.35 16.61
C ALA A 545 -5.78 -9.77 15.52
N LEU A 546 -5.54 -10.87 14.79
CA LEU A 546 -6.48 -11.44 13.82
C LEU A 546 -7.79 -11.85 14.48
N HIS A 547 -7.74 -12.51 15.64
CA HIS A 547 -8.93 -12.90 16.36
C HIS A 547 -9.76 -11.68 16.82
N ALA A 548 -9.09 -10.65 17.34
CA ALA A 548 -9.74 -9.38 17.69
C ALA A 548 -10.34 -8.69 16.44
N LEU A 549 -9.57 -8.63 15.35
CA LEU A 549 -10.01 -8.07 14.07
C LEU A 549 -11.28 -8.77 13.56
N LYS A 550 -11.32 -10.10 13.62
CA LYS A 550 -12.48 -10.89 13.26
C LYS A 550 -13.70 -10.55 14.12
N SER A 551 -13.52 -10.39 15.44
CA SER A 551 -14.59 -9.98 16.35
C SER A 551 -15.15 -8.60 16.01
N ASP A 552 -14.29 -7.62 15.75
CA ASP A 552 -14.70 -6.26 15.39
C ASP A 552 -15.43 -6.21 14.05
N LEU A 553 -14.93 -6.96 13.06
CA LEU A 553 -15.62 -7.16 11.79
C LEU A 553 -17.00 -7.77 12.04
N ALA A 554 -17.11 -8.89 12.76
CA ALA A 554 -18.41 -9.51 13.02
C ALA A 554 -19.41 -8.52 13.65
N GLY A 555 -18.97 -7.77 14.67
CA GLY A 555 -19.78 -6.72 15.30
C GLY A 555 -20.16 -5.59 14.33
N PHE A 556 -19.29 -5.22 13.40
CA PHE A 556 -19.58 -4.22 12.39
C PHE A 556 -20.70 -4.67 11.44
N TYR A 557 -20.68 -5.92 10.98
CA TYR A 557 -21.71 -6.48 10.09
C TYR A 557 -23.04 -6.67 10.85
N ASP A 558 -23.00 -7.19 12.08
CA ASP A 558 -24.21 -7.44 12.89
C ASP A 558 -24.97 -6.12 13.17
N ARG A 559 -24.25 -5.05 13.58
CA ARG A 559 -24.84 -3.70 13.72
C ARG A 559 -25.38 -3.12 12.41
N GLY A 560 -24.85 -3.57 11.27
CA GLY A 560 -25.26 -3.10 9.94
C GLY A 560 -26.65 -3.60 9.58
N GLY A 561 -26.92 -4.88 9.84
CA GLY A 561 -28.25 -5.47 9.71
C GLY A 561 -29.28 -4.77 10.58
N ASP A 562 -28.94 -4.48 11.84
CA ASP A 562 -29.84 -3.81 12.78
C ASP A 562 -30.20 -2.37 12.34
N LYS A 563 -29.24 -1.62 11.81
CA LYS A 563 -29.50 -0.24 11.33
C LYS A 563 -30.44 -0.23 10.15
N ALA A 564 -30.26 -1.14 9.18
CA ALA A 564 -31.18 -1.28 8.05
C ALA A 564 -32.61 -1.57 8.52
N ALA A 565 -32.77 -2.54 9.43
CA ALA A 565 -34.07 -2.90 10.01
C ALA A 565 -34.72 -1.81 10.89
N ARG A 566 -33.98 -0.78 11.31
CA ARG A 566 -34.51 0.38 12.03
C ARG A 566 -34.93 1.52 11.10
N MET A 567 -34.33 1.64 9.92
CA MET A 567 -34.71 2.66 8.94
C MET A 567 -35.96 2.28 8.13
N GLU A 568 -36.28 0.99 8.07
CA GLU A 568 -37.52 0.47 7.47
C GLU A 568 -38.75 0.62 8.39
N ARG A 569 -38.54 0.96 9.67
CA ARG A 569 -39.59 1.23 10.67
C ARG A 569 -39.72 2.73 10.89
#